data_AF-A0A956XQE2-F1
#
_entry.id   AF-A0A956XQE2-F1
#
_cell.length_a   1.000
_cell.length_b   1.000
_cell.length_c   1.000
_cell.angle_alpha   90.00
_cell.angle_beta   90.00
_cell.angle_gamma   90.00
#
_symmetry.space_group_name_H-M   'P 1'
#
loop_
_entity.id
_entity.type
_entity.pdbx_description
1 polymer ?
#
loop_
_entity_poly.entity_id
_entity_poly.type
_entity_poly.pdbx_seq_one_letter_code
_entity_poly.pdbx_strand_id
1 'polypeptide(L)'
;MSNITHVESEVPFGHSLYASLYIQGLDLKDIRLPGNLESRYLAWETVRKQQNPYFLKGTGFEGYLIGRCPDSQAALEEILRINQNILDAIARFYRYDFRFRSQLMKTLTKESDDPKCINVWAAYFGAELGKLRIQIVHDTKAQKFRDETYRIVHTLPPIIYKEASNDILQTYAIGSTNITSEKTDISLPMIPPRQQDAWLVAENIGEFGHPLVRDLLVNQ
;
A
#
# COMPACT_ATOMS: atom_id res chain seq x y z
N MET A 1 23.43 1.57 13.90
CA MET A 1 22.98 0.55 12.93
C MET A 1 21.47 0.49 13.00
N SER A 2 20.77 0.64 11.87
CA SER A 2 19.32 0.46 11.79
C SER A 2 18.99 -1.00 12.09
N ASN A 3 18.10 -1.26 13.05
CA ASN A 3 17.64 -2.63 13.31
C ASN A 3 16.77 -3.08 12.13
N ILE A 4 17.06 -4.25 11.58
CA ILE A 4 16.29 -4.86 10.49
C ILE A 4 15.31 -5.87 11.10
N THR A 5 14.06 -5.83 10.64
CA THR A 5 13.05 -6.83 10.98
C THR A 5 12.65 -7.57 9.71
N HIS A 6 12.65 -8.90 9.77
CA HIS A 6 12.16 -9.72 8.68
C HIS A 6 10.66 -9.96 8.83
N VAL A 7 9.94 -9.86 7.72
CA VAL A 7 8.51 -10.12 7.62
C VAL A 7 8.31 -11.23 6.62
N GLU A 8 7.60 -12.27 7.04
CA GLU A 8 7.12 -13.36 6.19
C GLU A 8 5.61 -13.22 6.07
N SER A 9 5.10 -13.25 4.85
CA SER A 9 3.65 -13.17 4.57
C SER A 9 3.32 -13.72 3.19
N GLU A 10 2.03 -13.92 2.94
CA GLU A 10 1.51 -14.12 1.59
C GLU A 10 1.72 -12.84 0.74
N VAL A 11 1.82 -13.02 -0.57
CA VAL A 11 1.74 -11.94 -1.55
C VAL A 11 0.26 -11.59 -1.77
N PRO A 12 -0.11 -10.30 -1.81
CA PRO A 12 -1.49 -9.93 -2.11
C PRO A 12 -1.94 -10.48 -3.46
N PHE A 13 -3.15 -11.05 -3.52
CA PHE A 13 -3.71 -11.71 -4.71
C PHE A 13 -2.84 -12.85 -5.24
N GLY A 14 -2.11 -13.54 -4.35
CA GLY A 14 -1.12 -14.54 -4.73
C GLY A 14 -1.68 -15.72 -5.50
N HIS A 15 -2.94 -16.13 -5.27
CA HIS A 15 -3.63 -17.11 -6.11
C HIS A 15 -3.77 -16.65 -7.56
N SER A 16 -4.21 -15.41 -7.77
CA SER A 16 -4.35 -14.84 -9.12
C SER A 16 -3.02 -14.56 -9.79
N LEU A 17 -2.00 -14.19 -9.01
CA LEU A 17 -0.63 -14.09 -9.52
C LEU A 17 -0.10 -15.45 -9.97
N TYR A 18 -0.31 -16.50 -9.17
CA TYR A 18 0.08 -17.87 -9.50
C TYR A 18 -0.63 -18.36 -10.78
N ALA A 19 -1.94 -18.13 -10.89
CA ALA A 19 -2.68 -18.46 -12.09
C ALA A 19 -2.18 -17.68 -13.33
N SER A 20 -1.88 -16.38 -13.16
CA SER A 20 -1.36 -15.52 -14.22
C SER A 20 0.02 -16.00 -14.73
N LEU A 21 0.93 -16.34 -13.82
CA LEU A 21 2.24 -16.95 -14.12
C LEU A 21 2.08 -18.22 -14.96
N TYR A 22 1.22 -19.12 -14.51
CA TYR A 22 0.97 -20.39 -15.18
C TYR A 22 0.41 -20.20 -16.60
N ILE A 23 -0.58 -19.31 -16.77
CA ILE A 23 -1.19 -19.01 -18.07
C ILE A 23 -0.16 -18.41 -19.04
N GLN A 24 0.75 -17.57 -18.54
CA GLN A 24 1.79 -16.94 -19.35
C GLN A 24 3.00 -17.84 -19.59
N GLY A 25 3.07 -19.01 -18.95
CA GLY A 25 4.23 -19.91 -19.03
C GLY A 25 5.50 -19.29 -18.41
N LEU A 26 5.34 -18.43 -17.42
CA LEU A 26 6.44 -17.77 -16.70
C LEU A 26 6.73 -18.51 -15.40
N ASP A 27 8.02 -18.63 -15.05
CA ASP A 27 8.46 -19.11 -13.75
C ASP A 27 8.74 -17.92 -12.83
N LEU A 28 8.32 -18.00 -11.57
CA LEU A 28 8.49 -16.92 -10.58
C LEU A 28 9.94 -16.46 -10.44
N LYS A 29 10.91 -17.39 -10.57
CA LYS A 29 12.36 -17.08 -10.47
C LYS A 29 12.88 -16.22 -11.63
N ASP A 30 12.17 -16.25 -12.76
CA ASP A 30 12.54 -15.56 -14.00
C ASP A 30 11.94 -14.15 -14.05
N ILE A 31 11.04 -13.81 -13.12
CA ILE A 31 10.52 -12.47 -13.00
C ILE A 31 11.64 -11.50 -12.66
N ARG A 32 11.68 -10.40 -13.42
CA ARG A 32 12.55 -9.25 -13.19
C ARG A 32 11.65 -8.05 -12.97
N LEU A 33 11.45 -7.70 -11.72
CA LEU A 33 10.62 -6.57 -11.35
C LEU A 33 11.20 -5.28 -11.97
N PRO A 34 10.41 -4.51 -12.73
CA PRO A 34 10.92 -3.33 -13.41
C PRO A 34 11.25 -2.20 -12.44
N GLY A 35 12.42 -1.58 -12.64
CA GLY A 35 12.83 -0.33 -12.01
C GLY A 35 12.88 -0.38 -10.48
N ASN A 36 12.33 0.65 -9.82
CA ASN A 36 12.38 0.84 -8.36
C ASN A 36 11.09 0.39 -7.66
N LEU A 37 10.29 -0.51 -8.25
CA LEU A 37 9.01 -0.94 -7.65
C LEU A 37 9.22 -1.57 -6.28
N GLU A 38 10.21 -2.44 -6.16
CA GLU A 38 10.56 -3.09 -4.90
C GLU A 38 10.96 -2.08 -3.84
N SER A 39 11.89 -1.18 -4.15
CA SER A 39 12.32 -0.13 -3.21
C SER A 39 11.15 0.77 -2.77
N ARG A 40 10.21 1.08 -3.68
CA ARG A 40 9.02 1.86 -3.34
C ARG A 40 8.07 1.10 -2.41
N TYR A 41 7.90 -0.20 -2.63
CA TYR A 41 7.10 -1.06 -1.76
C TYR A 41 7.75 -1.21 -0.39
N LEU A 42 9.06 -1.47 -0.33
CA LEU A 42 9.81 -1.53 0.92
C LEU A 42 9.78 -0.20 1.70
N ALA A 43 9.82 0.94 1.01
CA ALA A 43 9.64 2.25 1.63
C ALA A 43 8.23 2.39 2.24
N TRP A 44 7.20 1.97 1.51
CA TRP A 44 5.83 1.96 2.01
C TRP A 44 5.69 1.10 3.27
N GLU A 45 6.15 -0.15 3.22
CA GLU A 45 6.06 -1.09 4.35
C GLU A 45 6.93 -0.66 5.55
N THR A 46 8.10 -0.07 5.29
CA THR A 46 8.95 0.52 6.34
C THR A 46 8.22 1.65 7.07
N VAL A 47 7.54 2.54 6.35
CA VAL A 47 6.70 3.58 6.96
C VAL A 47 5.54 2.94 7.73
N ARG A 48 4.77 2.08 7.07
CA ARG A 48 3.56 1.44 7.61
C ARG A 48 3.82 0.70 8.93
N LYS A 49 4.90 -0.09 8.99
CA LYS A 49 5.17 -1.00 10.11
C LYS A 49 6.14 -0.45 11.15
N GLN A 50 7.01 0.49 10.81
CA GLN A 50 8.08 0.95 11.72
C GLN A 50 8.11 2.47 11.89
N GLN A 51 8.13 3.24 10.80
CA GLN A 51 8.46 4.68 10.87
C GLN A 51 7.26 5.63 10.99
N ASN A 52 6.03 5.14 10.84
CA ASN A 52 4.83 5.97 10.95
C ASN A 52 4.78 6.65 12.34
N PRO A 53 4.65 7.99 12.41
CA PRO A 53 4.67 8.72 13.67
C PRO A 53 3.30 8.88 14.34
N TYR A 54 2.20 8.58 13.65
CA TYR A 54 0.84 8.93 14.08
C TYR A 54 0.11 7.77 14.74
N PHE A 55 0.18 6.56 14.16
CA PHE A 55 -0.66 5.43 14.59
C PHE A 55 0.13 4.22 15.08
N LEU A 56 -0.46 3.38 15.93
CA LEU A 56 0.15 2.10 16.30
C LEU A 56 0.21 1.14 15.10
N LYS A 57 -0.85 1.12 14.30
CA LYS A 57 -0.94 0.39 13.03
C LYS A 57 -0.99 1.41 11.90
N GLY A 58 0.13 1.57 11.19
CA GLY A 58 0.19 2.49 10.06
C GLY A 58 -0.53 1.95 8.83
N THR A 59 -0.88 2.86 7.94
CA THR A 59 -1.43 2.57 6.61
C THR A 59 -0.37 2.70 5.52
N GLY A 60 0.70 3.45 5.78
CA GLY A 60 1.75 3.85 4.84
C GLY A 60 1.54 5.26 4.29
N PHE A 61 0.31 5.80 4.33
CA PHE A 61 0.04 7.18 3.94
C PHE A 61 0.76 8.21 4.82
N GLU A 62 1.08 7.85 6.05
CA GLU A 62 1.63 8.76 7.05
C GLU A 62 2.95 9.38 6.59
N GLY A 63 3.73 8.66 5.79
CA GLY A 63 4.97 9.18 5.20
C GLY A 63 4.76 10.37 4.25
N TYR A 64 3.56 10.53 3.69
CA TYR A 64 3.18 11.68 2.84
C TYR A 64 2.59 12.85 3.62
N LEU A 65 2.27 12.65 4.90
CA LEU A 65 1.60 13.64 5.75
C LEU A 65 2.56 14.33 6.72
N ILE A 66 3.81 13.86 6.80
CA ILE A 66 4.88 14.50 7.55
C ILE A 66 5.02 15.96 7.14
N GLY A 67 5.05 16.86 8.12
CA GLY A 67 5.16 18.31 7.91
C GLY A 67 3.84 19.00 7.56
N ARG A 68 2.84 18.25 7.09
CA ARG A 68 1.50 18.77 6.73
C ARG A 68 0.47 18.61 7.84
N CYS A 69 0.52 17.49 8.56
CA CYS A 69 -0.40 17.20 9.64
C CYS A 69 0.29 17.43 11.00
N PRO A 70 -0.28 18.28 11.88
CA PRO A 70 0.33 18.60 13.17
C PRO A 70 0.26 17.44 14.17
N ASP A 71 -0.76 16.59 14.07
CA ASP A 71 -1.03 15.50 15.01
C ASP A 71 -1.71 14.29 14.32
N SER A 72 -1.95 13.23 15.09
CA SER A 72 -2.55 11.98 14.60
C SER A 72 -4.01 12.15 14.18
N GLN A 73 -4.76 13.07 14.79
CA GLN A 73 -6.15 13.34 14.44
C GLN A 73 -6.24 13.99 13.07
N ALA A 74 -5.42 15.02 12.82
CA ALA A 74 -5.34 15.68 11.52
C ALA A 74 -4.84 14.72 10.42
N ALA A 75 -3.92 13.81 10.76
CA ALA A 75 -3.48 12.76 9.84
C ALA A 75 -4.62 11.79 9.50
N LEU A 76 -5.41 11.37 10.50
CA LEU A 76 -6.55 10.49 10.30
C LEU A 76 -7.60 11.14 9.40
N GLU A 77 -7.97 12.38 9.67
CA GLU A 77 -8.94 13.13 8.87
C GLU A 77 -8.50 13.26 7.40
N GLU A 78 -7.22 13.55 7.17
CA GLU A 78 -6.67 13.66 5.81
C GLU A 78 -6.67 12.30 5.09
N ILE A 79 -6.30 11.20 5.77
CA ILE A 79 -6.36 9.84 5.22
C ILE A 79 -7.80 9.48 4.85
N LEU A 80 -8.76 9.69 5.76
CA LEU A 80 -10.17 9.42 5.49
C LEU A 80 -10.68 10.25 4.31
N ARG A 81 -10.29 11.53 4.24
CA ARG A 81 -10.67 12.42 3.14
C ARG A 81 -10.11 11.96 1.79
N ILE A 82 -8.83 11.59 1.73
CA ILE A 82 -8.19 11.08 0.50
C ILE A 82 -8.93 9.83 0.01
N ASN A 83 -9.14 8.87 0.91
CA ASN A 83 -9.76 7.60 0.55
C ASN A 83 -11.26 7.74 0.22
N GLN A 84 -11.97 8.64 0.88
CA GLN A 84 -13.34 8.99 0.50
C GLN A 84 -13.39 9.61 -0.90
N ASN A 85 -12.45 10.49 -1.25
CA ASN A 85 -12.39 11.08 -2.59
C ASN A 85 -12.15 10.03 -3.68
N ILE A 86 -11.32 9.01 -3.39
CA ILE A 86 -11.12 7.87 -4.29
C ILE A 86 -12.45 7.12 -4.49
N LEU A 87 -13.11 6.75 -3.40
CA LEU A 87 -14.40 6.04 -3.43
C LEU A 87 -15.44 6.84 -4.21
N ASP A 88 -15.57 8.14 -3.94
CA ASP A 88 -16.52 9.01 -4.61
C ASP A 88 -16.21 9.16 -6.09
N ALA A 89 -14.93 9.24 -6.46
CA ALA A 89 -14.53 9.31 -7.87
C ALA A 89 -14.91 8.02 -8.61
N ILE A 90 -14.57 6.86 -8.06
CA ILE A 90 -14.93 5.56 -8.63
C ILE A 90 -16.46 5.43 -8.71
N ALA A 91 -17.19 5.76 -7.65
CA ALA A 91 -18.65 5.69 -7.64
C ALA A 91 -19.30 6.56 -8.73
N ARG A 92 -18.74 7.74 -9.00
CA ARG A 92 -19.21 8.60 -10.11
C ARG A 92 -18.95 7.98 -11.48
N PHE A 93 -17.76 7.43 -11.71
CA PHE A 93 -17.40 6.85 -13.01
C PHE A 93 -18.15 5.55 -13.30
N TYR A 94 -18.41 4.73 -12.28
CA TYR A 94 -19.07 3.43 -12.41
C TYR A 94 -20.53 3.44 -11.93
N ARG A 95 -21.18 4.61 -11.91
CA ARG A 95 -22.54 4.80 -11.36
C ARG A 95 -23.62 3.92 -12.00
N TYR A 96 -23.39 3.41 -13.20
CA TYR A 96 -24.32 2.54 -13.93
C TYR A 96 -23.96 1.05 -13.85
N ASP A 97 -22.83 0.71 -13.22
CA ASP A 97 -22.40 -0.67 -13.00
C ASP A 97 -22.75 -1.08 -11.55
N PHE A 98 -24.01 -1.44 -11.34
CA PHE A 98 -24.61 -1.65 -10.00
C PHE A 98 -23.91 -2.72 -9.15
N ARG A 99 -23.20 -3.68 -9.79
CA ARG A 99 -22.45 -4.73 -9.08
C ARG A 99 -20.99 -4.36 -8.84
N PHE A 100 -20.47 -3.41 -9.59
CA PHE A 100 -19.05 -3.06 -9.56
C PHE A 100 -18.60 -2.58 -8.20
N ARG A 101 -19.37 -1.74 -7.51
CA ARG A 101 -18.99 -1.28 -6.15
C ARG A 101 -18.81 -2.46 -5.18
N SER A 102 -19.72 -3.43 -5.22
CA SER A 102 -19.61 -4.61 -4.34
C SER A 102 -18.41 -5.47 -4.69
N GLN A 103 -18.18 -5.73 -5.98
CA GLN A 103 -16.99 -6.48 -6.44
C GLN A 103 -15.70 -5.77 -6.06
N LEU A 104 -15.65 -4.46 -6.26
CA LEU A 104 -14.49 -3.62 -5.96
C LEU A 104 -14.14 -3.65 -4.46
N MET A 105 -15.15 -3.55 -3.58
CA MET A 105 -14.93 -3.66 -2.14
C MET A 105 -14.49 -5.08 -1.74
N LYS A 106 -15.05 -6.13 -2.36
CA LYS A 106 -14.58 -7.51 -2.16
C LYS A 106 -13.13 -7.70 -2.57
N THR A 107 -12.71 -7.05 -3.66
CA THR A 107 -11.30 -7.07 -4.07
C THR A 107 -10.40 -6.32 -3.12
N LEU A 108 -10.85 -5.20 -2.57
CA LEU A 108 -10.12 -4.48 -1.53
C LEU A 108 -9.95 -5.31 -0.25
N THR A 109 -10.96 -6.11 0.13
CA THR A 109 -10.92 -6.96 1.33
C THR A 109 -10.39 -8.37 1.06
N LYS A 110 -9.85 -8.65 -0.13
CA LYS A 110 -9.36 -9.98 -0.57
C LYS A 110 -10.39 -11.10 -0.58
N GLU A 111 -11.67 -10.76 -0.60
CA GLU A 111 -12.75 -11.73 -0.82
C GLU A 111 -12.87 -12.14 -2.30
N SER A 112 -12.25 -11.39 -3.22
CA SER A 112 -12.29 -11.66 -4.66
C SER A 112 -11.10 -11.05 -5.40
N ASP A 113 -10.43 -11.84 -6.23
CA ASP A 113 -9.30 -11.34 -7.02
C ASP A 113 -9.71 -10.90 -8.44
N ASP A 114 -10.74 -10.04 -8.55
CA ASP A 114 -11.25 -9.60 -9.86
C ASP A 114 -10.24 -8.69 -10.58
N PRO A 115 -9.67 -9.08 -11.74
CA PRO A 115 -8.61 -8.31 -12.39
C PRO A 115 -9.03 -6.91 -12.83
N LYS A 116 -10.31 -6.72 -13.19
CA LYS A 116 -10.84 -5.39 -13.56
C LYS A 116 -10.86 -4.49 -12.32
N CYS A 117 -11.26 -5.02 -11.17
CA CYS A 117 -11.27 -4.29 -9.90
C CYS A 117 -9.84 -3.96 -9.42
N ILE A 118 -8.90 -4.90 -9.53
CA ILE A 118 -7.48 -4.68 -9.21
C ILE A 118 -6.91 -3.53 -10.04
N ASN A 119 -7.17 -3.52 -11.35
CA ASN A 119 -6.75 -2.46 -12.25
C ASN A 119 -7.31 -1.09 -11.88
N VAL A 120 -8.61 -1.04 -11.54
CA VAL A 120 -9.25 0.22 -11.14
C VAL A 120 -8.65 0.74 -9.84
N TRP A 121 -8.49 -0.09 -8.80
CA TRP A 121 -7.83 0.32 -7.56
C TRP A 121 -6.42 0.84 -7.80
N ALA A 122 -5.62 0.10 -8.58
CA ALA A 122 -4.24 0.47 -8.88
C ALA A 122 -4.14 1.80 -9.64
N ALA A 123 -5.07 2.08 -10.56
CA ALA A 123 -5.09 3.33 -11.31
C ALA A 123 -5.40 4.55 -10.42
N TYR A 124 -6.48 4.48 -9.64
CA TYR A 124 -6.87 5.59 -8.75
C TYR A 124 -5.84 5.82 -7.64
N PHE A 125 -5.35 4.75 -7.03
CA PHE A 125 -4.32 4.83 -6.00
C PHE A 125 -3.01 5.41 -6.56
N GLY A 126 -2.57 4.92 -7.73
CA GLY A 126 -1.37 5.44 -8.39
C GLY A 126 -1.47 6.93 -8.68
N ALA A 127 -2.63 7.41 -9.11
CA ALA A 127 -2.90 8.83 -9.35
C ALA A 127 -2.85 9.66 -8.06
N GLU A 128 -3.51 9.21 -6.98
CA GLU A 128 -3.49 9.93 -5.69
C GLU A 128 -2.09 9.94 -5.06
N LEU A 129 -1.37 8.81 -5.07
CA LEU A 129 0.03 8.79 -4.63
C LEU A 129 0.91 9.70 -5.47
N GLY A 130 0.66 9.80 -6.79
CA GLY A 130 1.34 10.74 -7.67
C GLY A 130 1.19 12.18 -7.18
N LYS A 131 -0.03 12.60 -6.82
CA LYS A 131 -0.30 13.94 -6.27
C LYS A 131 0.43 14.16 -4.94
N LEU A 132 0.34 13.20 -4.03
CA LEU A 132 1.01 13.28 -2.72
C LEU A 132 2.54 13.35 -2.85
N ARG A 133 3.14 12.64 -3.81
CA ARG A 133 4.59 12.68 -4.07
C ARG A 133 5.07 14.05 -4.52
N ILE A 134 4.29 14.75 -5.35
CA ILE A 134 4.64 16.11 -5.79
C ILE A 134 4.66 17.05 -4.59
N GLN A 135 3.71 16.89 -3.66
CA GLN A 135 3.63 17.72 -2.45
C GLN A 135 4.84 17.55 -1.52
N ILE A 136 5.43 16.35 -1.44
CA ILE A 136 6.66 16.11 -0.65
C ILE A 136 7.77 17.07 -1.07
N VAL A 137 7.90 17.38 -2.37
CA VAL A 137 8.98 18.24 -2.88
C VAL A 137 8.87 19.68 -2.35
N HIS A 138 7.72 20.09 -1.83
CA HIS A 138 7.52 21.44 -1.30
C HIS A 138 7.69 21.54 0.23
N ASP A 139 7.89 20.43 0.93
CA ASP A 139 8.04 20.40 2.40
C ASP A 139 9.38 19.78 2.80
N THR A 140 10.25 20.58 3.44
CA THR A 140 11.58 20.13 3.85
C THR A 140 11.56 19.00 4.89
N LYS A 141 10.55 18.96 5.79
CA LYS A 141 10.41 17.87 6.76
C LYS A 141 10.01 16.57 6.05
N ALA A 142 9.07 16.65 5.11
CA ALA A 142 8.66 15.51 4.29
C ALA A 142 9.81 14.97 3.45
N GLN A 143 10.61 15.85 2.82
CA GLN A 143 11.81 15.46 2.07
C GLN A 143 12.81 14.73 2.95
N LYS A 144 13.18 15.31 4.12
CA LYS A 144 14.13 14.68 5.04
C LYS A 144 13.66 13.31 5.51
N PHE A 145 12.38 13.19 5.85
CA PHE A 145 11.80 11.90 6.24
C PHE A 145 11.91 10.89 5.10
N ARG A 146 11.52 11.28 3.88
CA ARG A 146 11.63 10.42 2.69
C ARG A 146 13.08 10.01 2.43
N ASP A 147 14.03 10.93 2.45
CA ASP A 147 15.44 10.64 2.16
C ASP A 147 16.00 9.65 3.19
N GLU A 148 15.64 9.81 4.46
CA GLU A 148 16.01 8.88 5.53
C GLU A 148 15.37 7.50 5.33
N THR A 149 14.07 7.43 4.99
CA THR A 149 13.40 6.16 4.66
C THR A 149 14.11 5.45 3.50
N TYR A 150 14.40 6.16 2.41
CA TYR A 150 15.08 5.55 1.25
C TYR A 150 16.53 5.19 1.56
N ARG A 151 17.25 5.96 2.38
CA ARG A 151 18.59 5.61 2.85
C ARG A 151 18.59 4.26 3.56
N ILE A 152 17.57 3.99 4.37
CA ILE A 152 17.39 2.70 5.04
C ILE A 152 17.04 1.61 4.02
N VAL A 153 16.05 1.85 3.16
CA VAL A 153 15.59 0.87 2.16
C VAL A 153 16.71 0.41 1.24
N HIS A 154 17.60 1.30 0.82
CA HIS A 154 18.74 0.94 -0.04
C HIS A 154 19.77 0.02 0.65
N THR A 155 19.68 -0.16 1.96
CA THR A 155 20.53 -1.11 2.71
C THR A 155 19.86 -2.46 2.95
N LEU A 156 18.58 -2.61 2.60
CA LEU A 156 17.82 -3.82 2.84
C LEU A 156 18.12 -4.87 1.76
N PRO A 157 18.12 -6.17 2.11
CA PRO A 157 18.17 -7.24 1.12
C PRO A 157 16.93 -7.22 0.21
N PRO A 158 17.04 -7.78 -1.00
CA PRO A 158 15.90 -7.89 -1.89
C PRO A 158 14.81 -8.81 -1.32
N ILE A 159 13.58 -8.61 -1.78
CA ILE A 159 12.43 -9.46 -1.45
C ILE A 159 12.65 -10.84 -2.06
N ILE A 160 12.43 -11.88 -1.26
CA ILE A 160 12.50 -13.27 -1.68
C ILE A 160 11.07 -13.76 -1.87
N TYR A 161 10.77 -14.26 -3.07
CA TYR A 161 9.48 -14.86 -3.39
C TYR A 161 9.60 -16.38 -3.45
N LYS A 162 8.55 -17.07 -3.03
CA LYS A 162 8.47 -18.53 -3.06
C LYS A 162 7.06 -18.99 -3.42
N GLU A 163 6.95 -19.92 -4.35
CA GLU A 163 5.67 -20.57 -4.65
C GLU A 163 5.25 -21.50 -3.49
N ALA A 164 3.97 -21.46 -3.14
CA ALA A 164 3.37 -22.33 -2.15
C ALA A 164 1.97 -22.74 -2.61
N SER A 165 1.78 -24.02 -2.98
CA SER A 165 0.47 -24.67 -3.22
C SER A 165 -0.66 -23.75 -3.73
N ASN A 166 -0.55 -23.28 -4.98
CA ASN A 166 -1.48 -22.34 -5.65
C ASN A 166 -1.49 -20.90 -5.12
N ASP A 167 -0.40 -20.48 -4.49
CA ASP A 167 -0.18 -19.16 -3.93
C ASP A 167 1.31 -18.77 -4.00
N ILE A 168 1.63 -17.53 -3.62
CA ILE A 168 2.99 -16.99 -3.57
C ILE A 168 3.23 -16.39 -2.19
N LEU A 169 4.30 -16.85 -1.54
CA LEU A 169 4.82 -16.29 -0.30
C LEU A 169 5.94 -15.29 -0.59
N GLN A 170 6.11 -14.34 0.32
CA GLN A 170 7.22 -13.40 0.31
C GLN A 170 7.90 -13.33 1.67
N THR A 171 9.21 -13.11 1.62
CA THR A 171 10.00 -12.70 2.77
C THR A 171 10.72 -11.42 2.41
N TYR A 172 10.52 -10.38 3.21
CA TYR A 172 11.17 -9.08 3.02
C TYR A 172 11.66 -8.51 4.33
N ALA A 173 12.63 -7.60 4.22
CA ALA A 173 13.15 -6.87 5.35
C ALA A 173 12.51 -5.48 5.42
N ILE A 174 12.26 -5.00 6.62
CA ILE A 174 11.93 -3.60 6.89
C ILE A 174 12.97 -3.03 7.85
N GLY A 175 13.37 -1.80 7.61
CA GLY A 175 14.26 -1.11 8.53
C GLY A 175 13.47 -0.41 9.63
N SER A 176 14.08 -0.24 10.79
CA SER A 176 13.51 0.51 11.88
C SER A 176 14.36 1.73 12.23
N THR A 177 13.67 2.77 12.69
CA THR A 177 14.24 3.94 13.35
C THR A 177 13.54 4.09 14.69
N ASN A 178 14.27 4.52 15.71
CA ASN A 178 13.70 4.83 17.02
C ASN A 178 12.86 6.11 16.92
N ILE A 179 11.63 6.01 16.41
CA ILE A 179 10.66 7.10 16.47
C ILE A 179 9.82 6.85 17.72
N THR A 180 10.22 7.51 18.80
CA THR A 180 9.45 7.58 20.04
C THR A 180 8.48 8.76 19.94
N SER A 181 7.29 8.50 19.41
CA SER A 181 6.15 9.40 19.49
C SER A 181 4.98 8.68 20.16
N GLU A 182 4.13 9.42 20.88
CA GLU A 182 2.83 8.90 21.29
C GLU A 182 2.01 8.60 20.03
N LYS A 183 1.60 7.35 19.89
CA LYS A 183 0.87 6.83 18.73
C LYS A 183 -0.55 6.51 19.13
N THR A 184 -1.50 6.84 18.27
CA THR A 184 -2.91 6.53 18.51
C THR A 184 -3.25 5.13 17.98
N ASP A 185 -3.95 4.33 18.77
CA ASP A 185 -4.56 3.10 18.25
C ASP A 185 -5.89 3.44 17.57
N ILE A 186 -5.96 3.20 16.27
CA ILE A 186 -7.18 3.44 15.49
C ILE A 186 -7.87 2.11 15.29
N SER A 187 -9.14 2.05 15.69
CA SER A 187 -10.01 0.89 15.44
C SER A 187 -11.26 1.31 14.68
N LEU A 188 -11.78 0.42 13.84
CA LEU A 188 -12.96 0.69 13.01
C LEU A 188 -14.17 1.27 13.78
N PRO A 189 -14.49 0.81 15.02
CA PRO A 189 -15.59 1.39 15.80
C PRO A 189 -15.39 2.86 16.19
N MET A 190 -14.16 3.36 16.19
CA MET A 190 -13.85 4.77 16.47
C MET A 190 -14.12 5.67 15.26
N ILE A 191 -14.23 5.09 14.06
CA ILE A 191 -14.47 5.82 12.82
C ILE A 191 -15.99 5.95 12.59
N PRO A 192 -16.52 7.14 12.28
CA PRO A 192 -17.91 7.32 11.95
C PRO A 192 -18.37 6.34 10.85
N PRO A 193 -19.56 5.72 10.96
CA PRO A 193 -20.02 4.70 10.01
C PRO A 193 -19.90 5.10 8.54
N ARG A 194 -20.18 6.37 8.23
CA ARG A 194 -20.08 6.94 6.87
C ARG A 194 -18.66 7.00 6.28
N GLN A 195 -17.63 6.79 7.10
CA GLN A 195 -16.21 6.87 6.73
C GLN A 195 -15.49 5.52 6.92
N GLN A 196 -16.19 4.48 7.36
CA GLN A 196 -15.60 3.15 7.58
C GLN A 196 -15.08 2.54 6.27
N ASP A 197 -15.81 2.68 5.17
CA ASP A 197 -15.33 2.27 3.84
C ASP A 197 -13.99 2.96 3.49
N ALA A 198 -13.87 4.25 3.77
CA ALA A 198 -12.64 5.00 3.50
C ALA A 198 -11.45 4.53 4.36
N TRP A 199 -11.71 4.13 5.61
CA TRP A 199 -10.69 3.52 6.46
C TRP A 199 -10.27 2.15 5.94
N LEU A 200 -11.22 1.30 5.52
CA LEU A 200 -10.93 0.00 4.92
C LEU A 200 -10.06 0.14 3.66
N VAL A 201 -10.30 1.19 2.85
CA VAL A 201 -9.41 1.52 1.72
C VAL A 201 -8.01 1.83 2.25
N ALA A 202 -7.88 2.73 3.23
CA ALA A 202 -6.57 3.10 3.77
C ALA A 202 -5.77 1.89 4.27
N GLU A 203 -6.41 0.94 4.94
CA GLU A 203 -5.76 -0.24 5.52
C GLU A 203 -5.24 -1.25 4.48
N ASN A 204 -5.94 -1.39 3.36
CA ASN A 204 -5.69 -2.47 2.38
C ASN A 204 -5.13 -1.96 1.04
N ILE A 205 -5.25 -0.67 0.73
CA ILE A 205 -4.88 -0.16 -0.61
C ILE A 205 -3.39 -0.29 -0.94
N GLY A 206 -2.52 -0.38 0.06
CA GLY A 206 -1.08 -0.60 -0.13
C GLY A 206 -0.75 -1.89 -0.90
N GLU A 207 -1.66 -2.86 -0.89
CA GLU A 207 -1.52 -4.15 -1.55
C GLU A 207 -1.51 -4.06 -3.07
N PHE A 208 -2.27 -3.12 -3.64
CA PHE A 208 -2.28 -2.83 -5.09
C PHE A 208 -0.99 -2.14 -5.55
N GLY A 209 -0.17 -1.67 -4.61
CA GLY A 209 1.17 -1.16 -4.83
C GLY A 209 2.25 -2.25 -4.83
N HIS A 210 1.91 -3.50 -4.51
CA HIS A 210 2.87 -4.60 -4.44
C HIS A 210 3.57 -4.84 -5.79
N PRO A 211 4.90 -5.09 -5.84
CA PRO A 211 5.64 -5.17 -7.10
C PRO A 211 5.08 -6.21 -8.07
N LEU A 212 4.81 -7.44 -7.61
CA LEU A 212 4.23 -8.50 -8.45
C LEU A 212 2.81 -8.18 -8.92
N VAL A 213 1.99 -7.52 -8.09
CA VAL A 213 0.63 -7.12 -8.49
C VAL A 213 0.69 -6.07 -9.59
N ARG A 214 1.56 -5.07 -9.42
CA ARG A 214 1.79 -4.01 -10.40
C ARG A 214 2.30 -4.56 -11.73
N ASP A 215 3.23 -5.48 -11.67
CA ASP A 215 3.87 -6.04 -12.86
C ASP A 215 2.94 -7.01 -13.59
N LEU A 216 2.38 -7.99 -12.88
CA LEU A 216 1.69 -9.12 -13.50
C LEU A 216 0.18 -8.96 -13.61
N LEU A 217 -0.48 -8.08 -12.85
CA LEU A 217 -1.95 -7.95 -12.88
C LEU A 217 -2.42 -6.57 -13.37
N VAL A 218 -1.54 -5.56 -13.36
CA VAL A 218 -1.91 -4.17 -13.70
C VAL A 218 -1.30 -3.70 -15.01
N ASN A 219 -0.05 -4.05 -15.31
CA ASN A 219 0.64 -3.56 -16.51
C ASN A 219 0.48 -4.52 -17.73
N GLN A 220 -0.54 -5.37 -17.75
CA GLN A 220 -0.84 -6.26 -18.89
C GLN A 220 -1.43 -5.49 -20.07
#